data_AF-A0A6J7UUC9-F1
#
_entry.id   AF-A0A6J7UUC9-F1
#
_cell.length_a   1.000
_cell.length_b   1.000
_cell.length_c   1.000
_cell.angle_alpha   90.00
_cell.angle_beta   90.00
_cell.angle_gamma   90.00
#
_symmetry.space_group_name_H-M   'P 1'
#
loop_
_entity.id
_entity.type
_entity.pdbx_description
1 polymer ?
#
loop_
_entity_poly.entity_id
_entity_poly.type
_entity_poly.pdbx_seq_one_letter_code
_entity_poly.pdbx_strand_id
1 'polypeptide(L)' 'MANAGPDTNGSQFFLISGPSGAGLPPAYALFGQVVKGLEVVEAMQNVPTGSGDRPKTDVVINSVTITIAD' A
#
# COMPACT_ATOMS: atom_id res chain seq x y z
N MET A 1 -8.10 0.86 0.20
CA MET A 1 -8.30 -0.26 -0.74
C MET A 1 -8.26 0.28 -2.15
N ALA A 2 -7.55 -0.37 -3.07
CA ALA A 2 -7.65 0.00 -4.48
C ALA A 2 -8.96 -0.57 -5.07
N ASN A 3 -9.54 0.12 -6.04
CA ASN A 3 -10.79 -0.25 -6.69
C ASN A 3 -10.86 0.28 -8.12
N ALA A 4 -11.86 -0.18 -8.89
CA ALA A 4 -12.17 0.27 -10.24
C ALA A 4 -13.40 1.22 -10.27
N GLY A 5 -13.73 1.84 -9.14
CA GLY A 5 -14.95 2.63 -8.94
C GLY A 5 -15.72 2.24 -7.67
N PRO A 6 -16.83 2.94 -7.36
CA PRO A 6 -17.67 2.65 -6.20
C PRO A 6 -18.06 1.16 -6.15
N ASP A 7 -18.02 0.57 -4.96
CA ASP A 7 -18.42 -0.81 -4.68
C ASP A 7 -17.67 -1.91 -5.45
N THR A 8 -16.43 -1.62 -5.92
CA THR A 8 -15.58 -2.60 -6.63
C THR A 8 -14.30 -2.98 -5.88
N ASN A 9 -14.34 -2.93 -4.54
CA ASN A 9 -13.20 -3.37 -3.74
C ASN A 9 -12.91 -4.87 -3.96
N GLY A 10 -11.64 -5.22 -4.17
CA GLY A 10 -11.16 -6.59 -4.28
C GLY A 10 -10.07 -6.88 -3.27
N SER A 11 -8.99 -7.52 -3.72
CA SER A 11 -7.82 -7.84 -2.89
C SER A 11 -6.69 -6.82 -2.97
N GLN A 12 -6.66 -5.97 -4.00
CA GLN A 12 -5.58 -5.00 -4.17
C GLN A 12 -5.69 -3.88 -3.13
N PHE A 13 -4.58 -3.62 -2.44
CA PHE A 13 -4.45 -2.52 -1.50
C PHE A 13 -3.18 -1.72 -1.79
N PHE A 14 -3.06 -0.56 -1.17
CA PHE A 14 -1.89 0.30 -1.22
C PHE A 14 -1.60 0.83 0.18
N LEU A 15 -0.33 1.19 0.41
CA LEU A 15 0.13 1.86 1.62
C LEU A 15 0.40 3.33 1.29
N ILE A 16 0.07 4.22 2.22
CA ILE A 16 0.38 5.64 2.13
C ILE A 16 1.67 5.87 2.92
N SER A 17 2.75 6.24 2.26
CA SER A 17 4.07 6.48 2.88
C SER A 17 4.44 7.96 3.03
N GLY A 18 3.64 8.87 2.47
CA GLY A 18 3.95 10.30 2.42
C GLY A 18 2.74 11.21 2.61
N PRO A 19 2.98 12.54 2.70
CA PRO A 19 1.95 13.54 2.98
C PRO A 19 0.86 13.58 1.90
N SER A 20 1.15 13.10 0.70
CA SER A 20 0.20 13.03 -0.43
C SER A 20 -1.03 12.18 -0.13
N GLY A 21 -0.99 11.28 0.86
CA GLY A 21 -2.18 10.54 1.30
C GLY A 21 -3.33 11.43 1.74
N ALA A 22 -3.04 12.62 2.30
CA ALA A 22 -4.04 13.60 2.69
C ALA A 22 -4.82 14.17 1.49
N GLY A 23 -4.27 14.05 0.27
CA GLY A 23 -4.90 14.51 -0.96
C GLY A 23 -5.78 13.46 -1.66
N LEU A 24 -5.89 12.24 -1.12
CA LEU A 24 -6.75 11.22 -1.72
C LEU A 24 -8.23 11.57 -1.49
N PRO A 25 -9.09 11.49 -2.52
CA PRO A 25 -10.53 11.66 -2.35
C PRO A 25 -11.10 10.54 -1.46
N PRO A 26 -12.29 10.73 -0.86
CA PRO A 26 -12.95 9.72 -0.02
C PRO A 26 -13.48 8.50 -0.81
N ALA A 27 -12.91 8.21 -1.98
CA ALA A 27 -13.24 7.10 -2.86
C ALA A 27 -12.57 5.76 -2.46
N TYR A 28 -11.65 5.79 -1.48
CA TYR A 28 -10.87 4.63 -1.08
C TYR A 28 -11.12 4.30 0.39
N ALA A 29 -11.54 3.06 0.67
CA ALA A 29 -11.74 2.60 2.03
C ALA A 29 -10.40 2.51 2.79
N LEU A 30 -10.29 3.23 3.90
CA LEU A 30 -9.20 3.10 4.87
C LEU A 30 -9.54 1.92 5.80
N PHE A 31 -8.62 0.96 5.93
CA PHE A 31 -8.88 -0.29 6.68
C PHE A 31 -7.79 -0.66 7.69
N GLY A 32 -6.73 0.14 7.80
CA GLY A 32 -5.64 -0.13 8.74
C GLY A 32 -4.55 0.92 8.67
N GLN A 33 -3.57 0.78 9.56
CA GLN A 33 -2.38 1.61 9.63
C GLN A 33 -1.14 0.72 9.88
N VAL A 34 0.01 1.15 9.37
CA VAL A 34 1.28 0.49 9.65
C VAL A 34 1.70 0.87 11.07
N VAL A 35 1.87 -0.13 11.94
CA VAL A 35 2.26 0.08 13.35
C VAL A 35 3.74 -0.27 13.63
N LYS A 36 4.37 -1.04 12.75
CA LYS A 36 5.79 -1.44 12.80
C LYS A 36 6.31 -1.61 11.37
N GLY A 37 7.61 -1.38 11.15
CA GLY A 37 8.24 -1.59 9.84
C GLY A 37 8.04 -0.43 8.86
N LEU A 38 7.85 0.81 9.35
CA LEU A 38 7.72 1.99 8.47
C LEU A 38 8.98 2.20 7.63
N GLU A 39 10.15 1.88 8.15
CA GLU A 39 11.43 1.91 7.44
C GLU A 39 11.44 1.00 6.20
N VAL A 40 10.71 -0.12 6.23
CA VAL A 40 10.56 -1.01 5.07
C VAL A 40 9.66 -0.36 4.03
N VAL A 41 8.57 0.27 4.45
CA VAL A 41 7.69 1.05 3.55
C VAL A 41 8.48 2.19 2.89
N GLU A 42 9.32 2.87 3.65
CA GLU A 42 10.20 3.91 3.13
C GLU A 42 11.28 3.37 2.17
N ALA A 43 11.82 2.18 2.40
CA ALA A 43 12.72 1.54 1.45
C ALA A 43 12.00 1.16 0.15
N MET A 44 10.77 0.63 0.25
CA MET A 44 9.96 0.25 -0.91
C MET A 44 9.63 1.44 -1.82
N GLN A 45 9.34 2.61 -1.26
CA GLN A 45 9.00 3.81 -2.05
C GLN A 45 10.17 4.33 -2.91
N ASN A 46 11.40 3.97 -2.55
CA ASN A 46 12.62 4.41 -3.23
C ASN A 46 13.13 3.40 -4.27
N VAL A 47 12.42 2.29 -4.49
CA VAL A 47 12.78 1.31 -5.52
C VAL A 47 12.65 1.96 -6.91
N PRO A 48 13.67 1.90 -7.77
CA PRO A 48 13.59 2.49 -9.11
C PRO A 48 12.42 1.95 -9.91
N THR A 49 11.62 2.84 -10.53
CA THR A 49 10.46 2.47 -11.34
C THR A 49 10.72 2.62 -12.84
N GLY A 50 9.94 1.91 -13.64
CA GLY A 50 9.95 1.93 -15.11
C GLY A 50 8.65 2.46 -15.68
N SER A 51 8.23 1.92 -16.83
CA SER A 51 6.97 2.30 -17.48
C SER A 51 5.77 2.01 -16.59
N GLY A 52 4.80 2.93 -16.53
CA GLY A 52 3.60 2.80 -15.71
C GLY A 52 3.87 2.77 -14.21
N ASP A 53 5.00 3.33 -13.77
CA ASP A 53 5.46 3.34 -12.37
C ASP A 53 5.69 1.94 -11.77
N ARG A 54 5.87 0.92 -12.63
CA ARG A 54 6.19 -0.44 -12.17
C ARG A 54 7.61 -0.50 -11.60
N PRO A 55 7.83 -1.08 -10.40
CA PRO A 55 9.17 -1.33 -9.88
C PRO A 55 10.05 -2.13 -10.86
N LYS A 56 11.32 -1.74 -11.03
CA LYS A 56 12.30 -2.48 -11.85
C LYS A 56 12.77 -3.76 -11.17
N THR A 57 12.77 -3.76 -9.84
CA THR A 57 13.03 -4.94 -9.01
C THR A 57 11.74 -5.30 -8.30
N ASP A 58 11.32 -6.56 -8.39
CA ASP A 58 10.07 -7.00 -7.78
C ASP A 58 10.14 -6.89 -6.24
N VAL A 59 9.09 -6.32 -5.66
CA VAL A 59 8.86 -6.25 -4.21
C VAL A 59 7.68 -7.17 -3.89
N VAL A 60 7.97 -8.33 -3.31
CA VAL A 60 7.02 -9.44 -3.21
C VAL A 60 6.70 -9.77 -1.75
N ILE A 61 5.42 -9.96 -1.45
CA ILE A 61 4.97 -10.53 -0.17
C ILE A 61 5.21 -12.04 -0.22
N ASN A 62 6.19 -12.53 0.55
CA ASN A 62 6.50 -13.96 0.60
C ASN A 62 5.58 -14.74 1.55
N SER A 63 5.12 -14.12 2.63
CA SER A 63 4.26 -14.74 3.64
C SER A 63 3.45 -13.69 4.39
N VAL A 64 2.28 -14.07 4.88
CA VAL A 64 1.44 -13.24 5.75
C VAL A 64 1.10 -14.01 7.01
N THR A 65 1.33 -13.38 8.17
CA THR A 65 0.92 -13.91 9.47
C THR A 65 -0.18 -13.01 10.04
N ILE A 66 -1.30 -13.61 10.41
CA ILE A 66 -2.42 -12.90 11.05
C ILE A 66 -2.29 -13.12 12.55
N THR A 67 -2.17 -12.03 13.30
CA THR A 67 -2.10 -12.04 14.76
C THR A 67 -3.25 -11.23 15.35
N ILE A 68 -3.67 -11.58 16.55
CA ILE A 68 -4.53 -10.74 17.37
C ILE A 68 -3.58 -9.80 18.12
N ALA A 69 -3.85 -8.49 18.08
CA ALA A 69 -3.10 -7.54 18.89
C ALA A 69 -3.45 -7.79 20.38
N ASP A 70 -2.43 -7.74 21.24
CA ASP A 70 -2.61 -7.84 22.70
C ASP A 70 -3.51 -6.72 23.25
#